data_AF-F2I242-F1
#
_entry.id   AF-F2I242-F1
#
_cell.length_a   1.000
_cell.length_b   1.000
_cell.length_c   1.000
_cell.angle_alpha   90.00
_cell.angle_beta   90.00
_cell.angle_gamma   90.00
#
_symmetry.space_group_name_H-M   'P 1'
#
loop_
_entity.id
_entity.type
_entity.pdbx_description
1 polymer ?
#
loop_
_entity_poly.entity_id
_entity_poly.type
_entity_poly.pdbx_seq_one_letter_code
_entity_poly.pdbx_strand_id
1 'polypeptide(L)'
;MLNNTTNHKKIHIILLIFSLVFIFYKIHFKSSVGILGDELNSILVYSTNIYTLFLKNFPGNVTFFHSIGWIGSKVLGYDLINFRTITFLLFAGTVYVFYLQFRSINFLYILILLSLSSYLILYAGFYLGYIFSSLLFVLIFYFILKNDDNTKSKIIFFLLFLQLYNHLVNLYLCLPILLYLFICNKRHFRNNLKYFIVYFCVPLSVFYMLSIILTGLSLAKLSNYSLITAFDYLNNNFLDIFFSGSNRIFFYEAYADAKNFSITILFKNIFFFDKIFLFTIAILIVFLLVNIKTKKIPKKIVFIMWIHFLMFFLINKDPAPRIFNGFF
;
A
#
# COMPACT_ATOMS: atom_id res chain seq x y z
N MET A 1 -0.48 31.66 -31.94
CA MET A 1 -0.39 31.35 -30.49
C MET A 1 -0.71 29.89 -30.12
N LEU A 2 -1.47 29.10 -30.89
CA LEU A 2 -1.69 27.67 -30.57
C LEU A 2 -0.43 26.79 -30.72
N ASN A 3 0.43 27.03 -31.72
CA ASN A 3 1.63 26.21 -31.97
C ASN A 3 2.70 26.24 -30.86
N ASN A 4 2.79 27.32 -30.07
CA ASN A 4 3.76 27.37 -28.97
C ASN A 4 3.34 26.45 -27.81
N THR A 5 2.05 26.36 -27.50
CA THR A 5 1.56 25.51 -26.40
C THR A 5 1.75 24.01 -26.67
N THR A 6 1.65 23.58 -27.94
CA THR A 6 1.90 22.20 -28.36
C THR A 6 3.38 21.85 -28.32
N ASN A 7 4.26 22.78 -28.73
CA ASN A 7 5.71 22.56 -28.68
C ASN A 7 6.23 22.50 -27.23
N HIS A 8 5.74 23.36 -26.34
CA HIS A 8 6.08 23.28 -24.91
C HIS A 8 5.66 21.93 -24.31
N LYS A 9 4.45 21.43 -24.60
CA LYS A 9 4.00 20.10 -24.15
C LYS A 9 4.90 18.96 -24.64
N LYS A 10 5.35 18.99 -25.90
CA LYS A 10 6.28 17.98 -26.44
C LYS A 10 7.62 18.00 -25.71
N ILE A 11 8.19 19.18 -25.49
CA ILE A 11 9.46 19.34 -24.75
C ILE A 11 9.33 18.80 -23.32
N HIS A 12 8.20 19.03 -22.64
CA HIS A 12 7.98 18.49 -21.29
C HIS A 12 7.93 16.96 -21.25
N ILE A 13 7.30 16.33 -22.24
CA ILE A 13 7.24 14.87 -22.33
C ILE A 13 8.65 14.31 -22.57
N ILE A 14 9.44 14.94 -23.44
CA ILE A 14 10.82 14.54 -23.70
C ILE A 14 11.67 14.63 -22.42
N LEU A 15 11.57 15.74 -21.68
CA LEU A 15 12.29 15.91 -20.41
C LEU A 15 11.86 14.88 -19.36
N LEU A 16 10.57 14.53 -19.30
CA LEU A 16 10.06 13.49 -18.40
C LEU A 16 10.67 12.13 -18.73
N ILE A 17 10.65 11.75 -20.01
CA ILE A 17 11.23 10.48 -20.49
C ILE A 17 12.73 10.45 -20.19
N PHE A 18 13.47 11.52 -20.51
CA PHE A 18 14.90 11.60 -20.24
C PHE A 18 15.22 11.45 -18.74
N SER A 19 14.41 12.08 -17.88
CA SER A 19 14.55 11.95 -16.42
C SER A 19 14.31 10.51 -15.95
N LEU A 20 13.28 9.84 -16.49
CA LEU A 20 13.00 8.44 -16.17
C LEU A 20 14.12 7.51 -16.64
N VAL A 21 14.69 7.74 -17.83
CA VAL A 21 15.85 6.99 -18.34
C VAL A 21 17.07 7.19 -17.43
N PHE A 22 17.32 8.43 -16.98
CA PHE A 22 18.41 8.70 -16.05
C PHE A 22 18.21 8.00 -14.70
N ILE A 23 16.98 7.95 -14.18
CA ILE A 23 16.63 7.22 -12.96
C ILE A 23 16.83 5.71 -13.15
N PHE A 24 16.37 5.17 -14.27
CA PHE A 24 16.57 3.77 -14.63
C PHE A 24 18.07 3.43 -14.62
N TYR A 25 18.88 4.26 -15.29
CA TYR A 25 20.33 4.08 -15.30
C TYR A 25 20.92 4.09 -13.88
N LYS A 26 20.47 5.02 -13.04
CA LYS A 26 20.96 5.14 -11.67
C LYS A 26 20.56 3.94 -10.81
N ILE A 27 19.33 3.46 -10.90
CA ILE A 27 18.84 2.27 -10.18
C ILE A 27 19.58 1.00 -10.61
N HIS A 28 19.70 0.76 -11.92
CA HIS A 28 20.14 -0.52 -12.44
C HIS A 28 21.67 -0.64 -12.60
N PHE A 29 22.37 0.46 -12.86
CA PHE A 29 23.80 0.41 -13.21
C PHE A 29 24.72 1.19 -12.27
N LYS A 30 24.33 2.39 -11.80
CA LYS A 30 25.21 3.26 -10.99
C LYS A 30 25.09 2.99 -9.48
N SER A 31 23.89 2.69 -9.01
CA SER A 31 23.54 2.46 -7.62
C SER A 31 23.21 0.99 -7.42
N SER A 32 24.04 0.07 -7.95
CA SER A 32 23.94 -1.38 -7.73
C SER A 32 24.16 -1.70 -6.25
N VAL A 33 23.19 -1.32 -5.44
CA VAL A 33 23.17 -1.56 -4.02
C VAL A 33 22.95 -3.05 -3.87
N GLY A 34 23.78 -3.68 -3.03
CA GLY A 34 23.66 -5.09 -2.71
C GLY A 34 22.23 -5.42 -2.28
N ILE A 35 21.82 -6.66 -2.54
CA ILE A 35 20.48 -7.11 -2.17
C ILE A 35 20.39 -7.04 -0.64
N LEU A 36 19.42 -6.28 -0.13
CA LEU A 36 19.14 -6.19 1.31
C LEU A 36 18.17 -7.28 1.74
N GLY A 37 18.15 -7.62 3.04
CA GLY A 37 17.42 -8.78 3.57
C GLY A 37 15.96 -8.92 3.14
N ASP A 38 15.19 -7.82 3.13
CA ASP A 38 13.78 -7.86 2.70
C ASP A 38 13.63 -8.07 1.18
N GLU A 39 14.50 -7.46 0.38
CA GLU A 39 14.52 -7.65 -1.08
C GLU A 39 14.92 -9.10 -1.41
N LEU A 40 15.92 -9.62 -0.68
CA LEU A 40 16.38 -11.00 -0.82
C LEU A 40 15.26 -11.99 -0.51
N ASN A 41 14.55 -11.82 0.60
CA ASN A 41 13.39 -12.65 0.95
C ASN A 41 12.29 -12.54 -0.10
N SER A 42 12.02 -11.33 -0.59
CA SER A 42 11.01 -11.07 -1.61
C SER A 42 11.28 -11.80 -2.93
N ILE A 43 12.55 -11.93 -3.29
CA ILE A 43 13.02 -12.61 -4.50
C ILE A 43 13.14 -14.13 -4.22
N LEU A 44 14.01 -14.55 -3.30
CA LEU A 44 14.30 -15.96 -3.03
C LEU A 44 13.09 -16.78 -2.59
N VAL A 45 12.27 -16.23 -1.70
CA VAL A 45 11.26 -17.00 -1.00
C VAL A 45 9.90 -16.87 -1.66
N TYR A 46 9.55 -15.67 -2.14
CA TYR A 46 8.18 -15.39 -2.56
C TYR A 46 7.98 -15.46 -4.07
N SER A 47 8.98 -15.15 -4.89
CA SER A 47 8.83 -15.19 -6.35
C SER A 47 9.19 -16.55 -6.99
N THR A 48 9.66 -17.51 -6.20
CA THR A 48 10.00 -18.88 -6.64
C THR A 48 8.79 -19.82 -6.66
N ASN A 49 7.95 -19.78 -5.62
CA ASN A 49 6.79 -20.67 -5.48
C ASN A 49 5.57 -19.92 -4.92
N ILE A 50 4.45 -20.02 -5.64
CA ILE A 50 3.18 -19.40 -5.27
C ILE A 50 2.65 -19.92 -3.92
N TYR A 51 2.87 -21.20 -3.61
CA TYR A 51 2.47 -21.77 -2.32
C TYR A 51 3.25 -21.14 -1.17
N THR A 52 4.56 -20.97 -1.32
CA THR A 52 5.41 -20.32 -0.31
C THR A 52 5.05 -18.85 -0.13
N LEU A 53 4.73 -18.17 -1.23
CA LEU A 53 4.24 -16.80 -1.21
C LEU A 53 2.98 -16.70 -0.34
N PHE A 54 1.98 -17.56 -0.57
CA PHE A 54 0.77 -17.54 0.23
C PHE A 54 1.06 -17.97 1.68
N LEU A 55 1.80 -19.04 1.93
CA LEU A 55 2.03 -19.54 3.28
C LEU A 55 2.80 -18.57 4.20
N LYS A 56 3.76 -17.81 3.66
CA LYS A 56 4.62 -16.94 4.48
C LYS A 56 4.16 -15.49 4.56
N ASN A 57 3.49 -14.98 3.52
CA ASN A 57 3.03 -13.59 3.50
C ASN A 57 1.59 -13.42 3.94
N PHE A 58 0.87 -14.52 4.08
CA PHE A 58 -0.49 -14.48 4.54
C PHE A 58 -0.52 -14.63 6.07
N PRO A 59 -1.23 -13.75 6.78
CA PRO A 59 -2.05 -12.64 6.29
C PRO A 59 -1.30 -11.30 6.23
N GLY A 60 -0.02 -11.30 6.62
CA GLY A 60 0.67 -10.11 7.09
C GLY A 60 1.08 -9.10 6.03
N ASN A 61 1.60 -9.51 4.86
CA ASN A 61 2.41 -8.57 4.09
C ASN A 61 2.53 -8.85 2.59
N VAL A 62 2.18 -7.85 1.78
CA VAL A 62 2.71 -7.60 0.43
C VAL A 62 2.40 -8.73 -0.58
N THR A 63 1.42 -9.58 -0.26
CA THR A 63 1.07 -10.78 -1.04
C THR A 63 0.77 -10.46 -2.51
N PHE A 64 0.05 -9.36 -2.77
CA PHE A 64 -0.27 -8.95 -4.14
C PHE A 64 0.98 -8.52 -4.92
N PHE A 65 1.81 -7.65 -4.32
CA PHE A 65 3.05 -7.22 -4.96
C PHE A 65 3.99 -8.40 -5.19
N HIS A 66 4.16 -9.31 -4.23
CA HIS A 66 4.94 -10.52 -4.45
C HIS A 66 4.34 -11.42 -5.55
N SER A 67 3.02 -11.42 -5.73
CA SER A 67 2.36 -12.18 -6.81
C SER A 67 2.71 -11.60 -8.17
N ILE A 68 2.84 -10.27 -8.29
CA ILE A 68 3.37 -9.61 -9.50
C ILE A 68 4.79 -10.09 -9.78
N GLY A 69 5.64 -10.21 -8.76
CA GLY A 69 7.00 -10.75 -8.90
C GLY A 69 7.04 -12.20 -9.32
N TRP A 70 6.17 -13.05 -8.75
CA TRP A 70 6.06 -14.45 -9.16
C TRP A 70 5.62 -14.58 -10.62
N ILE A 71 4.62 -13.80 -11.06
CA ILE A 71 4.23 -13.75 -12.48
C ILE A 71 5.40 -13.25 -13.33
N GLY A 72 6.06 -12.18 -12.89
CA GLY A 72 7.22 -11.60 -13.56
C GLY A 72 8.37 -12.60 -13.74
N SER A 73 8.63 -13.44 -12.73
CA SER A 73 9.68 -14.47 -12.82
C SER A 73 9.36 -15.56 -13.85
N LYS A 74 8.08 -15.86 -14.07
CA LYS A 74 7.63 -16.80 -15.12
C LYS A 74 7.70 -16.23 -16.53
N VAL A 75 7.52 -14.91 -16.68
CA VAL A 75 7.46 -14.26 -17.99
C VAL A 75 8.83 -13.72 -18.43
N LEU A 76 9.55 -13.05 -17.53
CA LEU A 76 10.79 -12.34 -17.82
C LEU A 76 12.04 -13.12 -17.37
N GLY A 77 11.87 -14.14 -16.54
CA GLY A 77 12.96 -14.88 -15.93
C GLY A 77 13.31 -14.38 -14.53
N TYR A 78 14.06 -15.21 -13.81
CA TYR A 78 14.39 -15.02 -12.40
C TYR A 78 15.70 -14.25 -12.21
N ASP A 79 15.67 -12.95 -12.52
CA ASP A 79 16.85 -12.07 -12.43
C ASP A 79 16.54 -10.82 -11.59
N LEU A 80 17.53 -10.36 -10.81
CA LEU A 80 17.40 -9.16 -9.98
C LEU A 80 16.99 -7.94 -10.80
N ILE A 81 17.54 -7.80 -12.02
CA ILE A 81 17.19 -6.70 -12.93
C ILE A 81 15.69 -6.71 -13.23
N ASN A 82 15.11 -7.89 -13.52
CA ASN A 82 13.68 -8.01 -13.82
C ASN A 82 12.80 -7.57 -12.65
N PHE A 83 13.12 -8.01 -11.42
CA PHE A 83 12.39 -7.60 -10.22
C PHE A 83 12.49 -6.09 -9.99
N ARG A 84 13.70 -5.51 -10.11
CA ARG A 84 13.89 -4.06 -9.96
C ARG A 84 13.25 -3.26 -11.11
N THR A 85 13.09 -3.86 -12.29
CA THR A 85 12.34 -3.24 -13.39
C THR A 85 10.85 -3.15 -13.06
N ILE A 86 10.27 -4.13 -12.35
CA ILE A 86 8.87 -4.04 -11.88
C ILE A 86 8.69 -2.82 -10.97
N THR A 87 9.57 -2.61 -10.00
CA THR A 87 9.47 -1.44 -9.10
C THR A 87 9.73 -0.12 -9.81
N PHE A 88 10.66 -0.10 -10.77
CA PHE A 88 10.85 1.06 -11.64
C PHE A 88 9.59 1.39 -12.45
N LEU A 89 8.91 0.40 -13.03
CA LEU A 89 7.67 0.62 -13.77
C LEU A 89 6.57 1.17 -12.86
N LEU A 90 6.45 0.66 -11.64
CA LEU A 90 5.51 1.18 -10.64
C LEU A 90 5.85 2.64 -10.26
N PHE A 91 7.13 2.95 -10.07
CA PHE A 91 7.60 4.31 -9.84
C PHE A 91 7.24 5.23 -11.00
N ALA A 92 7.54 4.84 -12.24
CA ALA A 92 7.20 5.60 -13.44
C ALA A 92 5.68 5.82 -13.55
N GLY A 93 4.88 4.81 -13.20
CA GLY A 93 3.43 4.93 -13.08
C GLY A 93 3.02 6.01 -12.07
N THR A 94 3.65 6.06 -10.89
CA THR A 94 3.39 7.08 -9.87
C THR A 94 3.66 8.47 -10.43
N VAL A 95 4.85 8.67 -11.02
CA VAL A 95 5.25 9.93 -11.68
C VAL A 95 4.22 10.36 -12.72
N TYR A 96 3.78 9.42 -13.55
CA TYR A 96 2.83 9.68 -14.63
C TYR A 96 1.45 10.12 -14.09
N VAL A 97 0.91 9.44 -13.09
CA VAL A 97 -0.38 9.81 -12.48
C VAL A 97 -0.29 11.19 -11.81
N PHE A 98 0.81 11.47 -11.11
CA PHE A 98 1.07 12.80 -10.58
C PHE A 98 1.11 13.87 -11.70
N TYR A 99 1.82 13.61 -12.80
CA TYR A 99 1.84 14.52 -13.95
C TYR A 99 0.44 14.77 -14.51
N LEU A 100 -0.38 13.72 -14.68
CA LEU A 100 -1.77 13.84 -15.16
C LEU A 100 -2.63 14.74 -14.26
N GLN A 101 -2.37 14.70 -12.96
CA GLN A 101 -3.11 15.47 -11.96
C GLN A 101 -2.72 16.95 -11.95
N PHE A 102 -1.41 17.24 -11.93
CA PHE A 102 -0.92 18.61 -11.74
C PHE A 102 -0.73 19.37 -13.05
N ARG A 103 -0.43 18.67 -14.14
CA ARG A 103 -0.08 19.24 -15.45
C ARG A 103 0.94 20.39 -15.34
N SER A 104 1.85 20.32 -14.37
CA SER A 104 2.78 21.39 -14.02
C SER A 104 4.23 20.95 -14.24
N ILE A 105 5.02 21.82 -14.88
CA ILE A 105 6.44 21.60 -15.11
C ILE A 105 7.27 21.70 -13.81
N ASN A 106 6.83 22.52 -12.86
CA ASN A 106 7.52 22.69 -11.58
C ASN A 106 7.56 21.37 -10.81
N PHE A 107 6.54 20.53 -10.98
CA PHE A 107 6.50 19.19 -10.42
C PHE A 107 7.58 18.28 -11.02
N LEU A 108 7.84 18.40 -12.32
CA LEU A 108 8.87 17.63 -13.03
C LEU A 108 10.27 17.99 -12.53
N TYR A 109 10.54 19.27 -12.26
CA TYR A 109 11.79 19.70 -11.64
C TYR A 109 11.95 19.21 -10.21
N ILE A 110 10.88 19.19 -9.42
CA ILE A 110 10.93 18.59 -8.08
C ILE A 110 11.22 17.09 -8.21
N LEU A 111 10.60 16.40 -9.17
CA LEU A 111 10.86 14.98 -9.37
C LEU A 111 12.31 14.68 -9.78
N ILE A 112 12.90 15.52 -10.64
CA ILE A 112 14.32 15.47 -10.97
C ILE A 112 15.17 15.70 -9.73
N LEU A 113 14.88 16.72 -8.92
CA LEU A 113 15.60 16.98 -7.66
C LEU A 113 15.47 15.82 -6.67
N LEU A 114 14.27 15.25 -6.53
CA LEU A 114 14.02 14.07 -5.68
C LEU A 114 14.76 12.84 -6.22
N SER A 115 14.91 12.71 -7.54
CA SER A 115 15.71 11.64 -8.16
C SER A 115 17.22 11.81 -7.98
N LEU A 116 17.69 12.98 -7.57
CA LEU A 116 19.08 13.15 -7.18
C LEU A 116 19.34 12.57 -5.78
N SER A 117 18.30 12.49 -4.92
CA SER A 117 18.38 11.88 -3.59
C SER A 117 18.69 10.38 -3.67
N SER A 118 19.67 9.93 -2.89
CA SER A 118 20.05 8.52 -2.77
C SER A 118 18.93 7.66 -2.20
N TYR A 119 18.12 8.19 -1.28
CA TYR A 119 17.06 7.45 -0.59
C TYR A 119 15.91 7.06 -1.51
N LEU A 120 15.47 7.97 -2.39
CA LEU A 120 14.38 7.68 -3.31
C LEU A 120 14.79 6.61 -4.34
N ILE A 121 16.05 6.64 -4.77
CA ILE A 121 16.60 5.66 -5.71
C ILE A 121 16.77 4.29 -5.07
N LEU A 122 17.25 4.23 -3.83
CA LEU A 122 17.29 2.97 -3.07
C LEU A 122 15.90 2.35 -3.00
N TYR A 123 14.89 3.15 -2.68
CA TYR A 123 13.53 2.64 -2.51
C TYR A 123 12.83 2.29 -3.81
N ALA A 124 13.01 3.10 -4.86
CA ALA A 124 12.49 2.79 -6.19
C ALA A 124 13.24 1.62 -6.84
N GLY A 125 14.50 1.43 -6.44
CA GLY A 125 15.38 0.40 -6.94
C GLY A 125 15.29 -0.93 -6.22
N PHE A 126 14.74 -1.01 -5.00
CA PHE A 126 14.54 -2.29 -4.32
C PHE A 126 13.19 -2.90 -4.62
N TYR A 127 13.16 -4.22 -4.77
CA TYR A 127 11.92 -4.99 -4.92
C TYR A 127 11.13 -5.08 -3.60
N LEU A 128 10.51 -3.96 -3.19
CA LEU A 128 9.72 -3.81 -1.96
C LEU A 128 8.29 -3.33 -2.25
N GLY A 129 7.32 -3.84 -1.46
CA GLY A 129 5.89 -3.61 -1.66
C GLY A 129 5.39 -2.17 -1.49
N TYR A 130 6.22 -1.29 -0.95
CA TYR A 130 5.78 0.04 -0.62
C TYR A 130 5.59 0.94 -1.84
N ILE A 131 6.36 0.75 -2.91
CA ILE A 131 6.19 1.56 -4.13
C ILE A 131 4.87 1.24 -4.83
N PHE A 132 4.44 -0.02 -4.72
CA PHE A 132 3.12 -0.46 -5.14
C PHE A 132 2.02 0.21 -4.31
N SER A 133 2.16 0.23 -2.99
CA SER A 133 1.25 0.96 -2.08
C SER A 133 1.20 2.46 -2.44
N SER A 134 2.34 3.08 -2.72
CA SER A 134 2.39 4.50 -3.11
C SER A 134 1.62 4.76 -4.41
N LEU A 135 1.83 3.95 -5.45
CA LEU A 135 1.10 4.06 -6.72
C LEU A 135 -0.42 3.99 -6.51
N LEU A 136 -0.88 3.02 -5.70
CA LEU A 136 -2.30 2.85 -5.40
C LEU A 136 -2.89 4.09 -4.71
N PHE A 137 -2.20 4.69 -3.73
CA PHE A 137 -2.67 5.92 -3.07
C PHE A 137 -2.80 7.08 -4.05
N VAL A 138 -1.82 7.23 -4.94
CA VAL A 138 -1.78 8.31 -5.92
C VAL A 138 -2.91 8.16 -6.94
N LEU A 139 -3.20 6.92 -7.37
CA LEU A 139 -4.37 6.61 -8.18
C LEU A 139 -5.68 6.91 -7.44
N ILE A 140 -5.80 6.53 -6.17
CA ILE A 140 -6.97 6.85 -5.34
C ILE A 140 -7.22 8.37 -5.34
N PHE A 141 -6.20 9.17 -5.02
CA PHE A 141 -6.33 10.62 -4.97
C PHE A 141 -6.67 11.24 -6.33
N TYR A 142 -6.03 10.76 -7.40
CA TYR A 142 -6.35 11.17 -8.76
C TYR A 142 -7.81 10.89 -9.12
N PHE A 143 -8.33 9.70 -8.78
CA PHE A 143 -9.72 9.36 -9.04
C PHE A 143 -10.69 10.16 -8.18
N ILE A 144 -10.36 10.43 -6.91
CA ILE A 144 -11.18 11.30 -6.05
C ILE A 144 -11.32 12.69 -6.68
N LEU A 145 -10.23 13.26 -7.22
CA LEU A 145 -10.27 14.55 -7.90
C LEU A 145 -11.14 14.57 -9.16
N LYS A 146 -11.31 13.42 -9.80
CA LYS A 146 -12.14 13.26 -11.01
C LYS A 146 -13.53 12.67 -10.72
N ASN A 147 -13.93 12.62 -9.46
CA ASN A 147 -15.16 11.95 -9.03
C ASN A 147 -16.36 12.90 -8.88
N ASP A 148 -16.52 13.84 -9.80
CA ASP A 148 -17.55 14.90 -9.70
C ASP A 148 -18.98 14.31 -9.59
N ASP A 149 -19.30 13.29 -10.40
CA ASP A 149 -20.62 12.63 -10.42
C ASP A 149 -20.64 11.23 -9.79
N ASN A 150 -19.68 10.94 -8.89
CA ASN A 150 -19.57 9.64 -8.22
C ASN A 150 -19.30 8.43 -9.15
N THR A 151 -18.92 8.68 -10.42
CA THR A 151 -18.67 7.65 -11.43
C THR A 151 -17.40 6.83 -11.15
N LYS A 152 -16.46 7.38 -10.38
CA LYS A 152 -15.17 6.75 -10.04
C LYS A 152 -15.18 6.07 -8.67
N SER A 153 -16.24 6.22 -7.88
CA SER A 153 -16.32 5.64 -6.53
C SER A 153 -16.11 4.14 -6.49
N LYS A 154 -16.59 3.39 -7.49
CA LYS A 154 -16.35 1.94 -7.60
C LYS A 154 -14.86 1.60 -7.61
N ILE A 155 -14.10 2.30 -8.46
CA ILE A 155 -12.65 2.11 -8.60
C ILE A 155 -11.94 2.56 -7.33
N ILE A 156 -12.35 3.69 -6.74
CA ILE A 156 -11.76 4.20 -5.50
C ILE A 156 -11.88 3.18 -4.37
N PHE A 157 -13.09 2.62 -4.15
CA PHE A 157 -13.30 1.61 -3.11
C PHE A 157 -12.55 0.31 -3.38
N PHE A 158 -12.49 -0.14 -4.63
CA PHE A 158 -11.69 -1.30 -5.01
C PHE A 158 -10.19 -1.08 -4.76
N LEU A 159 -9.65 0.09 -5.08
CA LEU A 159 -8.25 0.43 -4.80
C LEU A 159 -7.98 0.52 -3.29
N LEU A 160 -8.92 1.04 -2.49
CA LEU A 160 -8.81 1.03 -1.03
C LEU A 160 -8.80 -0.39 -0.47
N PHE A 161 -9.57 -1.32 -1.05
CA PHE A 161 -9.51 -2.73 -0.69
C PHE A 161 -8.12 -3.31 -1.01
N LEU A 162 -7.61 -3.08 -2.23
CA LEU A 162 -6.28 -3.55 -2.62
C LEU A 162 -5.18 -3.01 -1.69
N GLN A 163 -5.33 -1.80 -1.15
CA GLN A 163 -4.40 -1.26 -0.17
C GLN A 163 -4.35 -2.06 1.13
N LEU A 164 -5.51 -2.40 1.69
CA LEU A 164 -5.58 -3.19 2.93
C LEU A 164 -5.16 -4.63 2.72
N TYR A 165 -5.55 -5.20 1.58
CA TYR A 165 -5.08 -6.51 1.14
C TYR A 165 -3.55 -6.55 1.05
N ASN A 166 -2.93 -5.51 0.49
CA ASN A 166 -1.48 -5.45 0.35
C ASN A 166 -0.76 -5.29 1.70
N HIS A 167 -1.28 -4.47 2.62
CA HIS A 167 -0.72 -4.36 3.97
C HIS A 167 -1.77 -3.81 4.93
N LEU A 168 -2.06 -4.52 6.02
CA LEU A 168 -3.06 -4.12 7.01
C LEU A 168 -2.78 -2.72 7.61
N VAL A 169 -1.50 -2.32 7.76
CA VAL A 169 -1.11 -0.99 8.28
C VAL A 169 -1.64 0.15 7.40
N ASN A 170 -1.93 -0.11 6.12
CA ASN A 170 -2.56 0.89 5.26
C ASN A 170 -3.98 1.27 5.72
N LEU A 171 -4.61 0.52 6.64
CA LEU A 171 -5.93 0.84 7.24
C LEU A 171 -5.98 2.27 7.72
N TYR A 172 -4.92 2.70 8.36
CA TYR A 172 -4.88 4.00 8.96
C TYR A 172 -4.78 5.16 7.95
N LEU A 173 -4.23 4.92 6.75
CA LEU A 173 -4.24 5.88 5.65
C LEU A 173 -5.56 5.81 4.87
N CYS A 174 -6.17 4.63 4.79
CA CYS A 174 -7.46 4.44 4.15
C CYS A 174 -8.62 5.08 4.94
N LEU A 175 -8.57 5.04 6.28
CA LEU A 175 -9.64 5.51 7.14
C LEU A 175 -9.97 7.02 6.95
N PRO A 176 -8.99 7.94 6.90
CA PRO A 176 -9.24 9.35 6.55
C PRO A 176 -9.86 9.53 5.16
N ILE A 177 -9.47 8.71 4.18
CA ILE A 177 -10.03 8.76 2.82
C ILE A 177 -11.49 8.30 2.82
N LEU A 178 -11.80 7.21 3.54
CA LEU A 178 -13.17 6.74 3.72
C LEU A 178 -14.03 7.80 4.40
N LEU A 179 -13.55 8.39 5.50
CA LEU A 179 -14.23 9.49 6.18
C LEU A 179 -14.49 10.67 5.24
N TYR A 180 -13.49 11.07 4.44
CA TYR A 180 -13.66 12.11 3.43
C TYR A 180 -14.78 11.79 2.43
N LEU A 181 -14.79 10.58 1.87
CA LEU A 181 -15.77 10.15 0.87
C LEU A 181 -17.21 10.15 1.39
N PHE A 182 -17.40 9.89 2.69
CA PHE A 182 -18.73 9.87 3.31
C PHE A 182 -19.16 11.23 3.91
N ILE A 183 -18.26 11.96 4.56
CA ILE A 183 -18.57 13.23 5.24
C ILE A 183 -18.67 14.38 4.25
N CYS A 184 -17.74 14.48 3.30
CA CYS A 184 -17.67 15.62 2.39
C CYS A 184 -18.61 15.48 1.18
N ASN A 185 -19.05 14.27 0.84
CA ASN A 185 -19.92 14.02 -0.31
C ASN A 185 -21.35 13.57 0.09
N LYS A 186 -22.02 14.39 0.91
CA LYS A 186 -23.36 14.08 1.46
C LYS A 186 -24.40 13.75 0.38
N ARG A 187 -24.35 14.43 -0.78
CA ARG A 187 -25.31 14.24 -1.89
C ARG A 187 -25.28 12.82 -2.47
N HIS A 188 -24.13 12.16 -2.43
CA HIS A 188 -23.94 10.82 -3.01
C HIS A 188 -23.76 9.72 -1.96
N PHE A 189 -24.07 10.00 -0.68
CA PHE A 189 -23.87 9.07 0.43
C PHE A 189 -24.46 7.68 0.17
N ARG A 190 -25.71 7.58 -0.29
CA ARG A 190 -26.37 6.29 -0.55
C ARG A 190 -25.67 5.46 -1.64
N ASN A 191 -25.24 6.10 -2.73
CA ASN A 191 -24.52 5.42 -3.80
C ASN A 191 -23.11 5.01 -3.35
N ASN A 192 -22.44 5.86 -2.56
CA ASN A 192 -21.16 5.54 -1.95
C ASN A 192 -21.26 4.38 -0.96
N LEU A 193 -22.32 4.30 -0.17
CA LEU A 193 -22.55 3.18 0.74
C LEU A 193 -22.71 1.87 -0.03
N LYS A 194 -23.51 1.87 -1.11
CA LYS A 194 -23.66 0.70 -1.98
C LYS A 194 -22.33 0.25 -2.56
N TYR A 195 -21.54 1.18 -3.12
CA TYR A 195 -20.25 0.85 -3.71
C TYR A 195 -19.20 0.45 -2.68
N PHE A 196 -19.20 1.08 -1.50
CA PHE A 196 -18.35 0.71 -0.39
C PHE A 196 -18.61 -0.72 0.06
N ILE A 197 -19.88 -1.11 0.24
CA ILE A 197 -20.22 -2.49 0.62
C ILE A 197 -19.71 -3.47 -0.44
N VAL A 198 -20.03 -3.23 -1.72
CA VAL A 198 -19.74 -4.18 -2.80
C VAL A 198 -18.25 -4.27 -3.16
N TYR A 199 -17.56 -3.13 -3.27
CA TYR A 199 -16.19 -3.06 -3.78
C TYR A 199 -15.12 -2.95 -2.69
N PHE A 200 -15.51 -2.69 -1.43
CA PHE A 200 -14.58 -2.65 -0.31
C PHE A 200 -14.93 -3.68 0.76
N CYS A 201 -16.11 -3.63 1.40
CA CYS A 201 -16.42 -4.51 2.53
C CYS A 201 -16.48 -5.99 2.14
N VAL A 202 -17.26 -6.36 1.12
CA VAL A 202 -17.40 -7.76 0.68
C VAL A 202 -16.04 -8.38 0.35
N PRO A 203 -15.19 -7.82 -0.55
CA PRO A 203 -13.91 -8.43 -0.88
C PRO A 203 -12.95 -8.46 0.32
N LEU A 204 -12.96 -7.43 1.17
CA LEU A 204 -12.15 -7.38 2.38
C LEU A 204 -12.57 -8.46 3.39
N SER A 205 -13.88 -8.63 3.60
CA SER A 205 -14.43 -9.65 4.48
C SER A 205 -14.13 -11.05 3.97
N VAL A 206 -14.37 -11.33 2.68
CA VAL A 206 -14.04 -12.65 2.10
C VAL A 206 -12.56 -12.97 2.27
N PHE A 207 -11.70 -12.00 1.97
CA PHE A 207 -10.26 -12.17 2.14
C PHE A 207 -9.91 -12.48 3.60
N TYR A 208 -10.25 -11.61 4.56
CA TYR A 208 -9.85 -11.84 5.94
C TYR A 208 -10.54 -13.03 6.59
N MET A 209 -11.77 -13.41 6.19
CA MET A 209 -12.40 -14.63 6.69
C MET A 209 -11.62 -15.87 6.27
N LEU A 210 -11.25 -15.98 4.99
CA LEU A 210 -10.34 -17.03 4.53
C LEU A 210 -9.01 -16.93 5.27
N SER A 211 -8.54 -15.72 5.54
CA SER A 211 -7.28 -15.52 6.23
C SER A 211 -7.21 -16.01 7.64
N ILE A 212 -8.24 -15.66 8.40
CA ILE A 212 -8.43 -16.08 9.77
C ILE A 212 -8.48 -17.61 9.82
N ILE A 213 -9.29 -18.25 8.96
CA ILE A 213 -9.45 -19.70 8.95
C ILE A 213 -8.13 -20.42 8.66
N LEU A 214 -7.44 -20.05 7.59
CA LEU A 214 -6.19 -20.71 7.20
C LEU A 214 -5.08 -20.49 8.24
N THR A 215 -5.05 -19.32 8.88
CA THR A 215 -4.08 -19.02 9.94
C THR A 215 -4.39 -19.79 11.21
N GLY A 216 -5.66 -19.91 11.59
CA GLY A 216 -6.07 -20.75 12.73
C GLY A 216 -5.71 -22.23 12.51
N LEU A 217 -5.95 -22.74 11.29
CA LEU A 217 -5.58 -24.12 10.93
C LEU A 217 -4.06 -24.34 10.97
N SER A 218 -3.25 -23.36 10.55
CA SER A 218 -1.79 -23.48 10.60
C SER A 218 -1.26 -23.48 12.04
N LEU A 219 -1.90 -22.72 12.94
CA LEU A 219 -1.57 -22.71 14.37
C LEU A 219 -1.96 -23.99 15.09
N ALA A 220 -3.03 -24.67 14.66
CA ALA A 220 -3.48 -25.93 15.22
C ALA A 220 -2.49 -27.10 14.98
N LYS A 221 -1.49 -26.93 14.09
CA LYS A 221 -0.43 -27.92 13.78
C LYS A 221 -0.99 -29.33 13.57
N LEU A 222 -1.96 -29.45 12.66
CA LEU A 222 -2.59 -30.73 12.33
C LEU A 222 -1.54 -31.78 11.93
N SER A 223 -1.73 -33.01 12.40
CA SER A 223 -0.86 -34.15 12.06
C SER A 223 -0.96 -34.56 10.59
N ASN A 224 -2.07 -34.22 9.93
CA ASN A 224 -2.32 -34.44 8.51
C ASN A 224 -3.02 -33.22 7.88
N TYR A 225 -2.53 -32.77 6.72
CA TYR A 225 -3.05 -31.63 5.97
C TYR A 225 -4.01 -32.02 4.84
N SER A 226 -4.52 -33.25 4.82
CA SER A 226 -5.53 -33.64 3.83
C SER A 226 -6.78 -32.76 3.99
N LEU A 227 -7.40 -32.39 2.85
CA LEU A 227 -8.57 -31.51 2.83
C LEU A 227 -9.70 -32.03 3.73
N ILE A 228 -9.94 -33.35 3.72
CA ILE A 228 -10.97 -33.98 4.54
C ILE A 228 -10.68 -33.77 6.03
N THR A 229 -9.45 -34.07 6.46
CA THR A 229 -9.04 -33.90 7.87
C THR A 229 -9.09 -32.44 8.30
N ALA A 230 -8.70 -31.52 7.42
CA ALA A 230 -8.76 -30.08 7.69
C ALA A 230 -10.21 -29.58 7.81
N PHE A 231 -11.13 -30.05 6.96
CA PHE A 231 -12.55 -29.70 7.03
C PHE A 231 -13.25 -30.30 8.25
N ASP A 232 -12.98 -31.57 8.57
CA ASP A 232 -13.54 -32.22 9.76
C ASP A 232 -13.08 -31.50 11.03
N TYR A 233 -11.78 -31.14 11.09
CA TYR A 233 -11.24 -30.38 12.20
C TYR A 233 -11.82 -28.96 12.28
N LEU A 234 -11.98 -28.29 11.13
CA LEU A 234 -12.61 -26.97 11.03
C LEU A 234 -14.05 -26.99 11.56
N ASN A 235 -14.83 -28.00 11.19
CA ASN A 235 -16.22 -28.11 11.60
C ASN A 235 -16.35 -28.31 13.12
N ASN A 236 -15.47 -29.12 13.70
CA ASN A 236 -15.50 -29.43 15.13
C ASN A 236 -14.92 -28.30 16.02
N ASN A 237 -13.99 -27.49 15.50
CA ASN A 237 -13.26 -26.48 16.27
C ASN A 237 -13.36 -25.07 15.67
N PHE A 238 -14.45 -24.78 14.95
CA PHE A 238 -14.57 -23.55 14.14
C PHE A 238 -14.26 -22.28 14.94
N LEU A 239 -14.85 -22.13 16.13
CA LEU A 239 -14.67 -20.95 16.96
C LEU A 239 -13.22 -20.78 17.41
N ASP A 240 -12.56 -21.85 17.87
CA ASP A 240 -11.18 -21.81 18.34
C ASP A 240 -10.20 -21.47 17.21
N ILE A 241 -10.43 -22.04 16.02
CA ILE A 241 -9.67 -21.73 14.80
C ILE A 241 -9.89 -20.25 14.42
N PHE A 242 -11.14 -19.80 14.47
CA PHE A 242 -11.47 -18.44 14.10
C PHE A 242 -10.86 -17.41 15.07
N PHE A 243 -10.94 -17.65 16.38
CA PHE A 243 -10.37 -16.77 17.39
C PHE A 243 -8.85 -16.79 17.38
N SER A 244 -8.22 -17.97 17.33
CA SER A 244 -6.76 -18.07 17.25
C SER A 244 -6.19 -17.42 16.00
N GLY A 245 -6.83 -17.65 14.84
CA GLY A 245 -6.53 -16.99 13.59
C GLY A 245 -6.64 -15.48 13.72
N SER A 246 -7.80 -14.96 14.13
CA SER A 246 -8.05 -13.51 14.31
C SER A 246 -7.03 -12.86 15.23
N ASN A 247 -6.73 -13.49 16.36
CA ASN A 247 -5.72 -13.02 17.31
C ASN A 247 -4.34 -12.94 16.67
N ARG A 248 -3.98 -13.94 15.87
CA ARG A 248 -2.71 -13.95 15.15
C ARG A 248 -2.61 -12.84 14.11
N ILE A 249 -3.68 -12.57 13.35
CA ILE A 249 -3.66 -11.55 12.29
C ILE A 249 -3.61 -10.14 12.86
N PHE A 250 -4.49 -9.83 13.81
CA PHE A 250 -4.75 -8.46 14.22
C PHE A 250 -4.01 -8.06 15.51
N PHE A 251 -3.50 -9.03 16.28
CA PHE A 251 -3.03 -8.79 17.65
C PHE A 251 -1.69 -9.48 18.01
N TYR A 252 -1.03 -10.26 17.14
CA TYR A 252 0.08 -11.12 17.55
C TYR A 252 1.31 -10.43 18.18
N GLU A 253 1.78 -9.32 17.62
CA GLU A 253 3.05 -8.69 18.07
C GLU A 253 2.86 -7.64 19.17
N ALA A 254 1.71 -6.99 19.22
CA ALA A 254 1.39 -6.07 20.32
C ALA A 254 1.01 -6.80 21.62
N TYR A 255 0.73 -8.11 21.54
CA TYR A 255 0.16 -8.91 22.63
C TYR A 255 0.80 -10.29 22.79
N ALA A 256 2.01 -10.52 22.24
CA ALA A 256 2.70 -11.81 22.27
C ALA A 256 2.80 -12.43 23.68
N ASP A 257 2.74 -11.61 24.74
CA ASP A 257 2.69 -12.05 26.15
C ASP A 257 1.39 -11.70 26.91
N ALA A 258 0.44 -11.02 26.28
CA ALA A 258 -0.79 -10.62 26.94
C ALA A 258 -1.85 -11.73 26.76
N LYS A 259 -1.89 -12.66 27.72
CA LYS A 259 -2.95 -13.68 27.85
C LYS A 259 -4.37 -13.10 27.72
N ASN A 260 -4.54 -11.79 27.92
CA ASN A 260 -5.78 -11.05 27.74
C ASN A 260 -5.54 -9.76 26.93
N PHE A 261 -6.41 -9.49 25.95
CA PHE A 261 -6.46 -8.19 25.27
C PHE A 261 -6.66 -7.06 26.29
N SER A 262 -5.78 -6.07 26.28
CA SER A 262 -5.89 -4.89 27.15
C SER A 262 -5.95 -3.62 26.30
N ILE A 263 -7.08 -2.93 26.38
CA ILE A 263 -7.32 -1.64 25.71
C ILE A 263 -6.26 -0.61 26.14
N THR A 264 -5.81 -0.64 27.38
CA THR A 264 -4.79 0.32 27.87
C THR A 264 -3.42 0.06 27.27
N ILE A 265 -3.04 -1.21 27.09
CA ILE A 265 -1.78 -1.59 26.41
C ILE A 265 -1.87 -1.25 24.91
N LEU A 266 -3.03 -1.44 24.26
CA LEU A 266 -3.27 -1.02 22.89
C LEU A 266 -2.93 0.45 22.69
N PHE A 267 -3.56 1.32 23.49
CA PHE A 267 -3.37 2.76 23.37
C PHE A 267 -1.93 3.15 23.70
N LYS A 268 -1.33 2.57 24.74
CA LYS A 268 0.08 2.83 25.08
C LYS A 268 1.01 2.49 23.92
N ASN A 269 0.82 1.34 23.28
CA ASN A 269 1.66 0.92 22.15
C ASN A 269 1.48 1.83 20.93
N ILE A 270 0.24 2.21 20.60
CA ILE A 270 -0.04 3.19 19.54
C ILE A 270 0.69 4.51 19.83
N PHE A 271 0.62 5.05 21.05
CA PHE A 271 1.26 6.32 21.41
C PHE A 271 2.79 6.27 21.53
N PHE A 272 3.37 5.12 21.90
CA PHE A 272 4.82 5.01 22.14
C PHE A 272 5.63 4.52 20.94
N PHE A 273 5.13 3.52 20.21
CA PHE A 273 5.86 2.88 19.11
C PHE A 273 5.54 3.49 17.75
N ASP A 274 4.34 4.08 17.59
CA ASP A 274 3.84 4.59 16.31
C ASP A 274 3.75 6.12 16.24
N LYS A 275 4.67 6.84 16.89
CA LYS A 275 4.59 8.32 17.05
C LYS A 275 4.46 9.07 15.72
N ILE A 276 5.29 8.71 14.73
CA ILE A 276 5.26 9.31 13.38
C ILE A 276 3.92 9.00 12.69
N PHE A 277 3.42 7.80 12.92
CA PHE A 277 2.20 7.31 12.34
C PHE A 277 0.95 8.00 12.95
N LEU A 278 0.90 8.15 14.27
CA LEU A 278 -0.10 8.92 15.02
C LEU A 278 -0.10 10.40 14.66
N PHE A 279 1.08 10.99 14.49
CA PHE A 279 1.25 12.35 13.98
C PHE A 279 0.62 12.51 12.58
N THR A 280 0.75 11.48 11.73
CA THR A 280 0.14 11.46 10.39
C THR A 280 -1.39 11.46 10.48
N ILE A 281 -1.97 10.62 11.34
CA ILE A 281 -3.42 10.60 11.58
C ILE A 281 -3.88 11.94 12.14
N ALA A 282 -3.18 12.48 13.14
CA ALA A 282 -3.55 13.73 13.79
C ALA A 282 -3.55 14.89 12.77
N ILE A 283 -2.52 14.98 11.92
CA ILE A 283 -2.49 15.96 10.82
C ILE A 283 -3.64 15.72 9.84
N LEU A 284 -3.91 14.47 9.44
CA LEU A 284 -5.01 14.14 8.54
C LEU A 284 -6.38 14.50 9.12
N ILE A 285 -6.62 14.26 10.40
CA ILE A 285 -7.86 14.59 11.11
C ILE A 285 -8.00 16.10 11.28
N VAL A 286 -6.97 16.78 11.80
CA VAL A 286 -6.97 18.25 11.92
C VAL A 286 -7.22 18.89 10.56
N PHE A 287 -6.61 18.35 9.50
CA PHE A 287 -6.83 18.81 8.14
C PHE A 287 -8.25 18.54 7.64
N LEU A 288 -8.81 17.34 7.88
CA LEU A 288 -10.22 17.02 7.60
C LEU A 288 -11.16 18.03 8.28
N LEU A 289 -10.92 18.35 9.56
CA LEU A 289 -11.71 19.29 10.34
C LEU A 289 -11.58 20.74 9.83
N VAL A 290 -10.37 21.20 9.53
CA VAL A 290 -10.12 22.52 8.92
C VAL A 290 -10.74 22.60 7.52
N ASN A 291 -10.77 21.49 6.78
CA ASN A 291 -11.30 21.40 5.43
C ASN A 291 -12.82 21.35 5.32
N ILE A 292 -13.53 21.01 6.39
CA ILE A 292 -15.00 21.18 6.44
C ILE A 292 -15.35 22.67 6.27
N LYS A 293 -14.46 23.58 6.69
CA LYS A 293 -14.70 25.04 6.64
C LYS A 293 -14.35 25.72 5.30
N THR A 294 -13.46 25.15 4.47
CA THR A 294 -13.02 25.77 3.20
C THR A 294 -13.64 25.09 1.98
N LYS A 295 -14.22 25.81 1.01
CA LYS A 295 -15.00 25.19 -0.09
C LYS A 295 -14.20 24.66 -1.31
N LYS A 296 -12.88 24.88 -1.40
CA LYS A 296 -12.10 24.51 -2.61
C LYS A 296 -11.45 23.12 -2.50
N ILE A 297 -12.11 22.10 -3.05
CA ILE A 297 -11.69 20.68 -3.07
C ILE A 297 -10.31 20.39 -3.72
N PRO A 298 -9.91 20.96 -4.87
CA PRO A 298 -8.72 20.50 -5.59
C PRO A 298 -7.40 20.81 -4.87
N LYS A 299 -7.31 21.91 -4.11
CA LYS A 299 -6.11 22.23 -3.31
C LYS A 299 -5.89 21.24 -2.15
N LYS A 300 -6.95 20.56 -1.70
CA LYS A 300 -6.94 19.73 -0.49
C LYS A 300 -6.28 18.37 -0.72
N ILE A 301 -6.65 17.71 -1.81
CA ILE A 301 -6.16 16.37 -2.17
C ILE A 301 -4.68 16.44 -2.58
N VAL A 302 -4.30 17.52 -3.27
CA VAL A 302 -2.91 17.84 -3.60
C VAL A 302 -2.01 17.88 -2.37
N PHE A 303 -2.48 18.50 -1.28
CA PHE A 303 -1.70 18.63 -0.05
C PHE A 303 -1.57 17.28 0.70
N ILE A 304 -2.64 16.47 0.75
CA ILE A 304 -2.59 15.12 1.33
C ILE A 304 -1.58 14.24 0.58
N MET A 305 -1.51 14.38 -0.75
CA MET A 305 -0.52 13.68 -1.56
C MET A 305 0.90 14.12 -1.26
N TRP A 306 1.12 15.42 -1.05
CA TRP A 306 2.42 15.92 -0.62
C TRP A 306 2.82 15.40 0.76
N ILE A 307 1.87 15.32 1.70
CA ILE A 307 2.10 14.68 3.00
C ILE A 307 2.45 13.21 2.80
N HIS A 308 1.70 12.47 1.98
CA HIS A 308 2.01 11.06 1.71
C HIS A 308 3.42 10.88 1.14
N PHE A 309 3.82 11.73 0.19
CA PHE A 309 5.18 11.73 -0.33
C PHE A 309 6.23 12.13 0.71
N LEU A 310 5.95 13.12 1.55
CA LEU A 310 6.88 13.55 2.60
C LEU A 310 7.01 12.47 3.69
N MET A 311 5.92 11.74 3.97
CA MET A 311 5.90 10.60 4.88
C MET A 311 6.67 9.40 4.32
N PHE A 312 6.65 9.19 3.01
CA PHE A 312 7.52 8.22 2.34
C PHE A 312 9.02 8.47 2.63
N PHE A 313 9.42 9.74 2.80
CA PHE A 313 10.77 10.08 3.26
C PHE A 313 10.95 9.88 4.77
N LEU A 314 9.98 10.27 5.59
CA LEU A 314 10.08 10.18 7.05
C LEU A 314 10.10 8.74 7.57
N ILE A 315 9.30 7.85 6.98
CA ILE A 315 9.26 6.40 7.32
C ILE A 315 10.62 5.74 7.07
N ASN A 316 11.45 6.28 6.17
CA ASN A 316 12.79 5.73 5.92
C ASN A 316 13.83 6.26 6.93
N LYS A 317 13.60 7.41 7.54
CA LYS A 317 14.50 8.00 8.54
C LYS A 317 14.28 7.38 9.93
N ASP A 318 13.05 7.00 10.21
CA ASP A 318 12.64 6.36 11.46
C ASP A 318 11.48 5.39 11.14
N PRO A 319 11.82 4.18 10.64
CA PRO A 319 10.82 3.19 10.29
C PRO A 319 10.02 2.84 11.53
N ALA A 320 8.69 2.90 11.41
CA ALA A 320 7.83 2.39 12.46
C ALA A 320 8.29 0.96 12.80
N PRO A 321 8.45 0.62 14.08
CA PRO A 321 8.74 -0.75 14.47
C PRO A 321 7.70 -1.62 13.79
N ARG A 322 8.15 -2.59 12.98
CA ARG A 322 7.29 -3.40 12.13
C ARG A 322 6.28 -4.08 13.05
N ILE A 323 5.05 -3.56 13.13
CA ILE A 323 4.00 -4.06 14.05
C ILE A 323 3.53 -5.47 13.65
N PHE A 324 4.06 -6.04 12.55
CA PHE A 324 3.56 -7.28 11.96
C PHE A 324 4.64 -8.19 11.38
N ASN A 325 5.92 -7.99 11.71
CA ASN A 325 6.96 -8.96 11.37
C ASN A 325 7.83 -9.20 12.60
N GLY A 326 7.47 -10.22 13.38
CA GLY A 326 8.25 -10.84 14.44
C GLY A 326 9.51 -11.52 13.90
N PHE A 327 10.39 -10.72 13.33
CA PHE A 327 11.79 -11.03 13.09
C PHE A 327 12.60 -9.89 13.68
N PHE A 328 13.02 -10.09 14.92
CA PHE A 328 14.30 -9.58 15.40
C PHE A 328 15.38 -10.59 15.01
#